data_AF-A0A961WFJ3-F1
#
_entry.id   AF-A0A961WFJ3-F1
#
_cell.length_a   1.000
_cell.length_b   1.000
_cell.length_c   1.000
_cell.angle_alpha   90.00
_cell.angle_beta   90.00
_cell.angle_gamma   90.00
#
_symmetry.space_group_name_H-M   'P 1'
#
loop_
_entity.id
_entity.type
_entity.pdbx_description
1 polymer ?
#
loop_
_entity_poly.entity_id
_entity_poly.type
_entity_poly.pdbx_seq_one_letter_code
_entity_poly.pdbx_strand_id
1 'polypeptide(L)'
;MQAQQIPKKVVCTVAAGAIGGKRFATLKCYDVRRPGDYLIRSTRWERDDRKAYAGLARLSGRHFKCDVGPAKRTTISGDTITSHFGINNCR
;
A
#
# COMPACT_ATOMS: atom_id res chain seq x y z
N MET A 1 -1.62 -6.42 23.13
CA MET A 1 -1.63 -6.44 21.64
C MET A 1 -0.26 -6.01 21.16
N GLN A 2 0.52 -6.92 20.56
CA GLN A 2 1.87 -6.61 20.07
C GLN A 2 1.75 -5.67 18.86
N ALA A 3 2.37 -4.50 18.94
CA ALA A 3 2.50 -3.63 17.79
C ALA A 3 3.25 -4.40 16.71
N GLN A 4 2.58 -4.67 15.58
CA GLN A 4 3.19 -5.35 14.44
C GLN A 4 4.36 -4.49 13.97
N GLN A 5 5.58 -4.92 14.30
CA GLN A 5 6.80 -4.22 13.90
C GLN A 5 6.92 -4.32 12.38
N ILE A 6 6.49 -3.28 11.69
CA ILE A 6 6.67 -3.18 10.25
C ILE A 6 8.18 -3.09 9.98
N PRO A 7 8.71 -3.93 9.08
CA PRO A 7 10.12 -3.90 8.72
C PRO A 7 10.52 -2.53 8.17
N LYS A 8 11.74 -2.09 8.50
CA LYS A 8 12.29 -0.82 8.01
C LYS A 8 12.36 -0.74 6.48
N LYS A 9 12.40 -1.88 5.78
CA LYS A 9 12.50 -1.97 4.32
C LYS A 9 11.41 -2.87 3.74
N VAL A 10 10.71 -2.37 2.74
CA VAL A 10 9.67 -3.11 2.02
C VAL A 10 9.89 -3.03 0.51
N VAL A 11 9.35 -4.01 -0.20
CA VAL A 11 9.15 -3.91 -1.65
C VAL A 11 7.68 -3.62 -1.89
N CYS A 12 7.39 -2.50 -2.53
CA CYS A 12 6.08 -2.10 -2.95
C CYS A 12 5.87 -2.39 -4.44
N THR A 13 4.71 -2.92 -4.79
CA THR A 13 4.26 -3.13 -6.16
C THR A 13 2.95 -2.42 -6.38
N VAL A 14 2.76 -1.87 -7.59
CA VAL A 14 1.50 -1.23 -7.96
C VAL A 14 0.85 -2.00 -9.09
N ALA A 15 -0.43 -2.31 -8.93
CA ALA A 15 -1.26 -2.94 -9.94
C ALA A 15 -2.50 -2.09 -10.19
N ALA A 16 -2.84 -1.85 -11.45
CA ALA A 16 -4.11 -1.25 -11.84
C ALA A 16 -4.94 -2.25 -12.66
N GLY A 17 -6.26 -2.17 -12.54
CA GLY A 17 -7.18 -3.07 -13.23
C GLY A 17 -8.62 -2.59 -13.14
N ALA A 18 -9.56 -3.45 -13.54
CA ALA A 18 -10.99 -3.19 -13.43
C ALA A 18 -11.73 -4.44 -12.93
N ILE A 19 -12.70 -4.23 -12.03
CA ILE A 19 -13.63 -5.27 -11.55
C ILE A 19 -15.05 -4.77 -11.79
N GLY A 20 -15.86 -5.53 -12.55
CA GLY A 20 -17.24 -5.14 -12.88
C GLY A 20 -17.33 -3.77 -13.56
N GLY A 21 -16.38 -3.45 -14.46
CA GLY A 21 -16.28 -2.17 -15.14
C GLY A 21 -15.72 -1.01 -14.30
N LYS A 22 -15.50 -1.20 -13.00
CA LYS A 22 -14.96 -0.17 -12.10
C LYS A 22 -13.44 -0.27 -12.03
N ARG A 23 -12.75 0.81 -12.39
CA ARG A 23 -11.28 0.86 -12.37
C ARG A 23 -10.75 1.09 -10.96
N PHE A 24 -9.65 0.42 -10.66
CA PHE A 24 -8.93 0.54 -9.40
C PHE A 24 -7.42 0.46 -9.60
N ALA A 25 -6.67 1.01 -8.67
CA ALA A 25 -5.24 0.84 -8.54
C ALA A 25 -4.91 0.44 -7.10
N THR A 26 -4.00 -0.51 -6.92
CA THR A 26 -3.59 -1.05 -5.62
C THR A 26 -2.09 -0.97 -5.46
N LEU A 27 -1.64 -0.34 -4.39
CA LEU A 27 -0.29 -0.47 -3.84
C LEU A 27 -0.28 -1.65 -2.88
N LYS A 28 0.65 -2.58 -3.04
CA LYS A 28 0.91 -3.65 -2.07
C LYS A 28 2.38 -3.63 -1.70
N CYS A 29 2.72 -3.66 -0.41
CA CYS A 29 4.11 -3.76 0.03
C CYS A 29 4.33 -4.96 0.95
N TYR A 30 5.43 -5.68 0.73
CA TYR A 30 5.84 -6.83 1.52
C TYR A 30 7.25 -6.62 2.12
N ASP A 31 7.57 -7.32 3.21
CA ASP A 31 8.92 -7.29 3.81
C ASP A 31 9.95 -7.82 2.80
N VAL A 32 11.06 -7.10 2.60
CA VAL A 32 12.17 -7.60 1.75
C VAL A 32 12.68 -8.99 2.18
N ARG A 33 12.52 -9.36 3.45
CA ARG A 33 12.90 -10.67 4.02
C ARG A 33 11.85 -11.76 3.81
N ARG A 34 10.60 -11.39 3.51
CA ARG A 34 9.47 -12.31 3.31
C ARG A 34 8.67 -11.92 2.06
N PRO A 35 9.18 -12.25 0.86
CA PRO A 35 8.47 -11.96 -0.37
C PRO A 35 7.09 -12.63 -0.42
N GLY A 36 6.06 -11.87 -0.81
CA GLY A 36 4.69 -12.36 -0.93
C GLY A 36 3.82 -12.19 0.33
N ASP A 37 4.41 -11.91 1.49
CA ASP A 37 3.66 -11.56 2.71
C ASP A 37 3.38 -10.05 2.76
N TYR A 38 2.25 -9.65 2.20
CA TYR A 38 1.90 -8.24 2.03
C TYR A 38 1.38 -7.60 3.32
N LEU A 39 2.23 -6.78 3.94
CA LEU A 39 1.94 -6.08 5.20
C LEU A 39 1.18 -4.77 4.99
N ILE A 40 1.35 -4.13 3.84
CA ILE A 40 0.71 -2.85 3.50
C ILE A 40 -0.10 -3.03 2.23
N ARG A 41 -1.37 -2.63 2.27
CA ARG A 41 -2.24 -2.59 1.08
C ARG A 41 -3.01 -1.28 1.06
N SER A 42 -2.94 -0.56 -0.06
CA SER A 42 -3.73 0.65 -0.30
C SER A 42 -4.40 0.55 -1.66
N THR A 43 -5.74 0.52 -1.69
CA THR A 43 -6.52 0.44 -2.93
C THR A 43 -7.23 1.77 -3.15
N ARG A 44 -7.14 2.31 -4.37
CA ARG A 44 -7.82 3.52 -4.81
C ARG A 44 -8.73 3.19 -6.00
N TRP A 45 -10.00 3.51 -5.86
CA TRP A 45 -10.99 3.37 -6.92
C TRP A 45 -11.11 4.69 -7.68
N GLU A 46 -11.20 4.61 -9.01
CA GLU A 46 -11.33 5.80 -9.87
C GLU A 46 -12.59 6.61 -9.52
N ARG A 47 -13.68 5.92 -9.18
CA ARG A 47 -14.95 6.54 -8.80
C ARG A 47 -14.85 7.39 -7.54
N ASP A 48 -14.10 6.91 -6.55
CA ASP A 48 -14.09 7.51 -5.22
C ASP A 48 -13.06 8.65 -5.16
N ASP A 49 -11.92 8.51 -5.85
CA ASP A 49 -10.93 9.57 -6.01
C ASP A 49 -10.15 9.39 -7.32
N ARG A 50 -10.60 10.08 -8.37
CA ARG A 50 -9.98 10.02 -9.71
C ARG A 50 -8.52 10.46 -9.71
N LYS A 51 -8.15 11.45 -8.89
CA LYS A 51 -6.79 12.01 -8.89
C LYS A 51 -5.83 11.06 -8.18
N ALA A 52 -6.21 10.51 -7.03
CA ALA A 52 -5.42 9.50 -6.34
C ALA A 52 -5.31 8.20 -7.15
N TYR A 53 -6.42 7.77 -7.78
CA TYR A 53 -6.40 6.65 -8.72
C TYR A 53 -5.41 6.91 -9.86
N ALA A 54 -5.50 8.03 -10.58
CA ALA A 54 -4.63 8.31 -11.71
C ALA A 54 -3.16 8.41 -11.31
N GLY A 55 -2.87 9.00 -10.14
CA GLY A 55 -1.52 9.05 -9.57
C GLY A 55 -0.95 7.66 -9.32
N LEU A 56 -1.75 6.76 -8.74
CA LEU A 56 -1.32 5.39 -8.46
C LEU A 56 -1.26 4.54 -9.74
N ALA A 57 -2.27 4.62 -10.60
CA ALA A 57 -2.34 3.86 -11.85
C ALA A 57 -1.16 4.14 -12.79
N ARG A 58 -0.63 5.38 -12.81
CA ARG A 58 0.59 5.73 -13.56
C ARG A 58 1.83 4.95 -13.12
N LEU A 59 1.83 4.45 -11.90
CA LEU A 59 2.92 3.63 -11.36
C LEU A 59 2.67 2.13 -11.55
N SER A 60 1.56 1.73 -12.19
CA SER A 60 1.22 0.33 -12.41
C SER A 60 2.33 -0.42 -13.14
N GLY A 61 2.61 -1.65 -12.68
CA GLY A 61 3.69 -2.49 -13.18
C GLY A 61 5.07 -2.15 -12.61
N ARG A 62 5.19 -1.08 -11.81
CA ARG A 62 6.46 -0.74 -11.16
C ARG A 62 6.59 -1.41 -9.80
N HIS A 63 7.84 -1.77 -9.49
CA HIS A 63 8.27 -2.24 -8.18
C HIS A 63 9.20 -1.20 -7.60
N PHE A 64 9.05 -0.90 -6.31
CA PHE A 64 9.84 0.09 -5.59
C PHE A 64 10.35 -0.54 -4.30
N LYS A 65 11.63 -0.39 -4.01
CA LYS A 65 12.15 -0.67 -2.67
C LYS A 65 12.07 0.63 -1.88
N CYS A 66 11.34 0.60 -0.77
CA CYS A 66 11.12 1.79 0.05
C CYS A 66 11.50 1.53 1.50
N ASP A 67 11.90 2.59 2.18
CA ASP A 67 12.00 2.59 3.63
C ASP A 67 10.63 2.94 4.22
N VAL A 68 10.20 2.17 5.22
CA VAL A 68 8.94 2.42 5.93
C VAL A 68 9.25 2.97 7.31
N GLY A 69 8.76 4.18 7.57
CA GLY A 69 8.81 4.78 8.89
C GLY A 69 7.79 4.14 9.84
N PRO A 70 7.89 4.42 11.15
CA PRO A 70 6.91 3.95 12.12
C PRO A 70 5.49 4.40 11.74
N ALA A 71 4.49 3.60 12.12
CA ALA A 71 3.09 3.97 11.92
C ALA A 71 2.82 5.30 12.64
N LYS A 72 2.36 6.32 11.91
CA LYS A 72 2.04 7.64 12.46
C LYS A 72 0.68 7.66 13.15
N ARG A 73 -0.28 6.87 12.65
CA ARG A 73 -1.63 6.77 13.19
C ARG A 73 -2.19 5.39 12.90
N THR A 74 -2.74 4.73 13.91
CA THR A 74 -3.49 3.48 13.74
C THR A 74 -4.92 3.73 14.18
N THR A 75 -5.86 3.51 13.27
CA THR A 75 -7.30 3.57 13.52
C THR A 75 -7.83 2.14 13.50
N ILE A 76 -8.56 1.76 14.55
CA ILE A 76 -9.23 0.46 14.63
C ILE A 76 -10.73 0.71 14.46
N SER A 77 -11.36 0.03 13.49
CA SER A 77 -12.80 0.08 13.26
C SER A 77 -13.32 -1.33 13.04
N GLY A 78 -14.05 -1.86 14.03
CA GLY A 78 -14.39 -3.29 14.09
C GLY A 78 -13.12 -4.16 14.05
N ASP A 79 -13.11 -5.15 13.16
CA ASP A 79 -11.95 -6.03 12.93
C ASP A 79 -10.90 -5.44 11.98
N THR A 80 -11.11 -4.20 11.49
CA THR A 80 -10.19 -3.55 10.55
C THR A 80 -9.22 -2.64 11.28
N ILE A 81 -7.92 -2.97 11.19
CA ILE A 81 -6.83 -2.12 11.65
C ILE A 81 -6.25 -1.35 10.47
N THR A 82 -6.48 -0.04 10.43
CA THR A 82 -5.90 0.86 9.43
C THR A 82 -4.72 1.59 10.03
N SER A 83 -3.51 1.31 9.55
CA SER A 83 -2.30 2.02 9.97
C SER A 83 -1.76 2.93 8.86
N HIS A 84 -1.45 4.17 9.21
CA HIS A 84 -0.87 5.17 8.32
C HIS A 84 0.64 5.16 8.46
N PHE A 85 1.33 4.71 7.42
CA PHE A 85 2.79 4.66 7.36
C PHE A 85 3.35 5.79 6.50
N GLY A 86 4.49 6.34 6.91
CA GLY A 86 5.32 7.15 6.03
C GLY A 86 6.19 6.22 5.18
N ILE A 87 6.06 6.28 3.86
CA ILE A 87 6.90 5.54 2.92
C ILE A 87 7.87 6.55 2.29
N ASN A 88 9.17 6.33 2.46
CA ASN A 88 10.24 7.25 2.01
C ASN A 88 11.31 6.49 1.23
N ASN A 89 12.23 7.22 0.59
CA ASN A 89 13.40 6.68 -0.12
C ASN A 89 13.07 5.56 -1.13
N CYS A 90 11.94 5.68 -1.83
CA CYS A 90 11.55 4.70 -2.85
C CYS A 90 12.47 4.76 -4.07
N ARG A 91 13.08 3.62 -4.41
CA ARG A 91 13.95 3.46 -5.59
C ARG A 91 13.50 2.27 -6.43
#